data_AF-U5W1A6-F1
#
_entry.id   AF-U5W1A6-F1
#
_cell.length_a   1.000
_cell.length_b   1.000
_cell.length_c   1.000
_cell.angle_alpha   90.00
_cell.angle_beta   90.00
_cell.angle_gamma   90.00
#
_symmetry.space_group_name_H-M   'P 1'
#
loop_
_entity.id
_entity.type
_entity.pdbx_description
1 polymer ?
#
loop_
_entity_poly.entity_id
_entity_poly.type
_entity_poly.pdbx_seq_one_letter_code
_entity_poly.pdbx_strand_id
1 'polypeptide(L)'
;MHDSAYEVAGDDPRLAKLLRVSLTKLAEGDDPLLREMAEGVLDGSVDLRRAAMSDAYDAGFDAAFSQFRDHYDSLDQDQREELAAETERQLDSLLDD
;
A
#
# COMPACT_ATOMS: atom_id res chain seq x y z
N MET A 1 -12.74 -10.28 -13.42
CA MET A 1 -11.93 -9.18 -12.87
C MET A 1 -10.76 -9.84 -12.16
N HIS A 2 -9.53 -9.56 -12.61
CA HIS A 2 -8.31 -10.09 -12.02
C HIS A 2 -7.95 -9.17 -10.86
N ASP A 3 -8.02 -9.65 -9.62
CA ASP A 3 -7.69 -8.85 -8.45
C ASP A 3 -6.19 -9.00 -8.16
N SER A 4 -5.39 -8.15 -8.78
CA SER A 4 -3.92 -8.18 -8.69
C SER A 4 -3.42 -7.92 -7.26
N ALA A 5 -4.24 -7.37 -6.36
CA ALA A 5 -3.90 -7.23 -4.95
C ALA A 5 -3.75 -8.58 -4.24
N TYR A 6 -4.58 -9.58 -4.58
CA TYR A 6 -4.45 -10.93 -4.02
C TYR A 6 -3.22 -11.67 -4.55
N GLU A 7 -2.84 -11.47 -5.82
CA GLU A 7 -1.60 -12.06 -6.36
C GLU A 7 -0.34 -11.46 -5.72
N VAL A 8 -0.35 -10.17 -5.38
CA VAL A 8 0.77 -9.51 -4.70
C VAL A 8 0.82 -9.92 -3.22
N ALA A 9 -0.32 -10.04 -2.56
CA ALA A 9 -0.43 -10.48 -1.17
C ALA A 9 -0.12 -11.97 -0.96
N GLY A 10 -0.16 -12.78 -2.03
CA GLY A 10 0.01 -14.22 -1.94
C GLY A 10 -1.14 -14.88 -1.16
N ASP A 11 -0.80 -15.76 -0.23
CA ASP A 11 -1.79 -16.51 0.58
C ASP A 11 -2.25 -15.74 1.84
N ASP A 12 -1.82 -14.50 2.08
CA ASP A 12 -2.27 -13.71 3.23
C ASP A 12 -3.45 -12.77 2.85
N PRO A 13 -4.70 -13.12 3.23
CA PRO A 13 -5.87 -12.30 2.93
C PRO A 13 -5.86 -10.93 3.65
N ARG A 14 -5.11 -10.78 4.75
CA ARG A 14 -4.95 -9.49 5.46
C ARG A 14 -4.25 -8.49 4.57
N LEU A 15 -3.15 -8.93 3.97
CA LEU A 15 -2.34 -8.11 3.09
C LEU A 15 -3.14 -7.74 1.84
N ALA A 16 -3.93 -8.66 1.28
CA ALA A 16 -4.79 -8.35 0.15
C ALA A 16 -5.82 -7.25 0.49
N LYS A 17 -6.47 -7.34 1.66
CA LYS A 17 -7.43 -6.34 2.11
C LYS A 17 -6.76 -5.00 2.43
N LEU A 18 -5.59 -5.00 3.08
CA LEU A 18 -4.80 -3.80 3.33
C LEU A 18 -4.38 -3.10 2.03
N LEU A 19 -3.92 -3.87 1.03
CA LEU A 19 -3.55 -3.33 -0.28
C LEU A 19 -4.75 -2.68 -0.94
N ARG A 20 -5.92 -3.32 -0.90
CA ARG A 20 -7.16 -2.78 -1.48
C ARG A 20 -7.61 -1.49 -0.77
N VAL A 21 -7.53 -1.43 0.55
CA VAL A 21 -7.82 -0.22 1.34
C VAL A 21 -6.83 0.89 1.01
N SER A 22 -5.55 0.57 0.90
CA SER A 22 -4.49 1.53 0.55
C SER A 22 -4.68 2.09 -0.85
N LEU A 23 -5.01 1.24 -1.83
CA LEU A 23 -5.35 1.67 -3.19
C LEU A 23 -6.59 2.55 -3.21
N THR A 24 -7.62 2.22 -2.43
CA THR A 24 -8.82 3.08 -2.32
C THR A 24 -8.46 4.47 -1.80
N LYS A 25 -7.61 4.56 -0.77
CA LYS A 25 -7.13 5.85 -0.25
C LYS A 25 -6.29 6.63 -1.26
N LEU A 26 -5.48 5.94 -2.07
CA LEU A 26 -4.71 6.57 -3.15
C LEU A 26 -5.62 7.10 -4.26
N ALA A 27 -6.69 6.37 -4.59
CA ALA A 27 -7.69 6.83 -5.56
C ALA A 27 -8.47 8.07 -5.06
N GLU A 28 -8.66 8.19 -3.75
CA GLU A 28 -9.28 9.38 -3.13
C GLU A 28 -8.29 10.53 -2.87
N GLY A 29 -7.00 10.31 -3.10
CA GLY A 29 -5.92 11.25 -2.80
C GLY A 29 -5.78 12.39 -3.83
N ASP A 30 -4.98 13.39 -3.44
CA ASP A 30 -4.75 14.60 -4.24
C ASP A 30 -3.67 14.42 -5.33
N ASP A 31 -2.88 13.35 -5.27
CA ASP A 31 -1.87 13.06 -6.30
C ASP A 31 -2.54 12.45 -7.53
N PRO A 32 -2.63 13.19 -8.66
CA PRO A 32 -3.36 12.72 -9.83
C PRO A 32 -2.74 11.48 -10.48
N LEU A 33 -1.42 11.30 -10.34
CA LEU A 33 -0.68 10.19 -10.94
C LEU A 33 -0.89 8.91 -10.14
N LEU A 34 -0.82 9.00 -8.80
CA LEU A 34 -1.12 7.87 -7.92
C LEU A 34 -2.61 7.51 -7.93
N ARG A 35 -3.49 8.48 -8.09
CA ARG A 35 -4.93 8.24 -8.28
C ARG A 35 -5.21 7.44 -9.55
N GLU A 36 -4.68 7.86 -10.69
CA GLU A 36 -4.87 7.17 -11.97
C GLU A 36 -4.40 5.70 -11.87
N MET A 37 -3.24 5.49 -11.27
CA MET A 37 -2.73 4.15 -11.01
C MET A 37 -3.68 3.34 -10.12
N ALA A 38 -4.12 3.92 -8.99
CA ALA A 38 -4.97 3.22 -8.04
C ALA A 38 -6.33 2.86 -8.63
N GLU A 39 -6.95 3.78 -9.38
CA GLU A 39 -8.19 3.51 -10.11
C GLU A 39 -8.00 2.39 -11.13
N GLY A 40 -6.91 2.43 -11.92
CA GLY A 40 -6.60 1.40 -12.91
C GLY A 40 -6.28 0.03 -12.30
N VAL A 41 -5.70 -0.01 -11.10
CA VAL A 41 -5.51 -1.28 -10.39
C VAL A 41 -6.83 -1.80 -9.82
N LEU A 42 -7.67 -0.93 -9.24
CA LEU A 42 -8.95 -1.30 -8.64
C LEU A 42 -9.98 -1.77 -9.68
N ASP A 43 -9.97 -1.19 -10.89
CA ASP A 43 -10.85 -1.61 -11.99
C ASP A 43 -10.31 -2.82 -12.78
N GLY A 44 -9.05 -3.21 -12.51
CA GLY A 44 -8.37 -4.35 -13.13
C GLY A 44 -7.82 -4.09 -14.54
N SER A 45 -7.74 -2.83 -14.97
CA SER A 45 -7.10 -2.42 -16.23
C SER A 45 -5.57 -2.42 -16.12
N VAL A 46 -5.03 -2.26 -14.91
CA VAL A 46 -3.61 -2.30 -14.61
C VAL A 46 -3.31 -3.35 -13.55
N ASP A 47 -2.25 -4.13 -13.77
CA ASP A 47 -1.75 -5.06 -12.76
C ASP A 47 -0.91 -4.31 -11.71
N LEU A 48 -1.20 -4.52 -10.42
CA LEU A 48 -0.53 -3.83 -9.32
C LEU A 48 1.00 -4.03 -9.33
N ARG A 49 1.48 -5.25 -9.59
CA ARG A 49 2.93 -5.52 -9.64
C ARG A 49 3.56 -4.77 -10.82
N ARG A 50 2.88 -4.72 -11.95
CA ARG A 50 3.34 -3.97 -13.12
C ARG A 50 3.33 -2.46 -12.89
N ALA A 51 2.31 -1.93 -12.20
CA ALA A 51 2.24 -0.52 -11.81
C ALA A 51 3.38 -0.15 -10.86
N ALA A 52 3.65 -0.99 -9.86
CA ALA A 52 4.71 -0.77 -8.88
C ALA A 52 6.13 -0.89 -9.47
N MET A 53 6.30 -1.61 -10.60
CA MET A 53 7.57 -1.73 -11.32
C MET A 53 7.70 -0.73 -12.48
N SER A 54 6.75 0.20 -12.62
CA SER A 54 6.73 1.15 -13.72
C SER A 54 7.37 2.45 -13.30
N ASP A 55 8.45 2.83 -14.00
CA ASP A 55 9.13 4.13 -13.88
C ASP A 55 8.18 5.34 -13.93
N ALA A 56 7.00 5.17 -14.54
CA ALA A 56 5.97 6.20 -14.60
C ALA A 56 5.45 6.63 -13.22
N TYR A 57 5.48 5.74 -12.21
CA TYR A 57 4.95 6.00 -10.86
C TYR A 57 6.05 6.08 -9.80
N ASP A 58 7.30 5.74 -10.16
CA ASP A 58 8.46 5.70 -9.25
C ASP A 58 8.63 6.99 -8.45
N ALA A 59 8.50 8.16 -9.08
CA ALA A 59 8.67 9.43 -8.38
C ALA A 59 7.63 9.66 -7.25
N GLY A 60 6.40 9.19 -7.45
CA GLY A 60 5.35 9.28 -6.43
C GLY A 60 5.58 8.31 -5.27
N PHE A 61 6.01 7.08 -5.60
CA PHE A 61 6.38 6.09 -4.59
C PHE A 61 7.63 6.48 -3.82
N ASP A 62 8.66 6.99 -4.48
CA ASP A 62 9.92 7.43 -3.86
C ASP A 62 9.69 8.58 -2.87
N ALA A 63 8.78 9.51 -3.18
CA ALA A 63 8.43 10.59 -2.27
C ALA A 63 7.76 10.06 -0.99
N ALA A 64 6.74 9.20 -1.14
CA ALA A 64 6.05 8.59 -0.02
C ALA A 64 6.97 7.68 0.81
N PHE A 65 7.80 6.88 0.14
CA PHE A 65 8.77 5.99 0.79
C PHE A 65 9.86 6.75 1.52
N SER A 66 10.34 7.86 0.94
CA SER A 66 11.34 8.71 1.63
C SER A 66 10.78 9.34 2.89
N GLN A 67 9.53 9.83 2.85
CA GLN A 67 8.87 10.37 4.05
C GLN A 67 8.69 9.29 5.13
N PHE A 68 8.25 8.09 4.75
CA PHE A 68 8.12 6.97 5.68
C PHE A 68 9.48 6.58 6.27
N ARG A 69 10.51 6.48 5.45
CA ARG A 69 11.87 6.12 5.86
C ARG A 69 12.46 7.16 6.81
N ASP A 70 12.31 8.45 6.53
CA ASP A 70 12.77 9.51 7.42
C ASP A 70 12.07 9.43 8.79
N HIS A 71 10.77 9.13 8.80
CA HIS A 71 10.03 8.90 10.04
C HIS A 71 10.56 7.66 10.78
N TYR A 72 10.68 6.52 10.09
CA TYR A 72 11.17 5.27 10.68
C TYR A 72 12.60 5.37 11.22
N ASP A 73 13.47 6.09 10.52
CA ASP A 73 14.84 6.35 10.93
C ASP A 73 14.93 7.27 12.15
N SER A 74 13.91 8.10 12.38
CA SER A 74 13.79 8.93 13.59
C SER A 74 13.32 8.15 14.83
N LEU A 75 12.74 6.95 14.65
CA LEU A 75 12.24 6.11 15.74
C LEU A 75 13.37 5.30 16.38
N ASP A 76 13.34 5.20 17.71
CA ASP A 76 14.18 4.27 18.46
C ASP A 76 13.69 2.82 18.35
N GLN A 77 14.44 1.87 18.92
CA GLN A 77 14.12 0.46 18.78
C GLN A 77 12.76 0.10 19.41
N ASP A 78 12.45 0.65 20.58
CA ASP A 78 11.18 0.37 21.28
C ASP A 78 10.00 0.94 20.49
N GLN A 79 10.15 2.14 19.91
CA GLN A 79 9.15 2.75 19.05
C GLN A 79 8.94 2.00 17.73
N ARG A 80 10.00 1.40 17.16
CA ARG A 80 9.89 0.53 15.98
C ARG A 80 9.14 -0.76 16.30
N GLU A 81 9.40 -1.35 17.45
CA GLU A 81 8.69 -2.54 17.93
C GLU A 81 7.21 -2.22 18.20
N GLU A 82 6.91 -1.06 18.78
CA GLU A 82 5.53 -0.60 18.99
C GLU A 82 4.81 -0.32 17.67
N LEU A 83 5.47 0.31 16.69
CA LEU A 83 4.93 0.54 15.36
C LEU A 83 4.61 -0.78 14.65
N ALA A 84 5.48 -1.78 14.76
CA ALA A 84 5.24 -3.11 14.21
C ALA A 84 4.04 -3.79 14.89
N ALA A 85 3.97 -3.76 16.23
CA ALA A 85 2.87 -4.35 17.00
C ALA A 85 1.52 -3.62 16.76
N GLU A 86 1.54 -2.31 16.52
CA GLU A 86 0.35 -1.56 16.11
C GLU A 86 -0.09 -1.96 14.70
N THR A 87 0.86 -2.08 13.77
CA THR A 87 0.57 -2.50 12.39
C THR A 87 -0.03 -3.90 12.35
N GLU A 88 0.50 -4.86 13.13
CA GLU A 88 -0.07 -6.20 13.26
C GLU A 88 -1.52 -6.16 13.80
N ARG A 89 -1.79 -5.35 14.82
CA ARG A 89 -3.15 -5.19 15.36
C ARG A 89 -4.11 -4.56 14.33
N GLN A 90 -3.65 -3.58 13.56
CA GLN A 90 -4.44 -2.98 12.49
C GLN A 90 -4.72 -3.98 11.35
N LEU A 91 -3.73 -4.80 10.99
CA LEU A 91 -3.87 -5.87 9.98
C LEU A 91 -4.89 -6.93 10.40
N ASP A 92 -4.87 -7.34 11.67
CA ASP A 92 -5.83 -8.32 12.18
C ASP A 92 -7.24 -7.73 12.25
N SER A 93 -7.38 -6.47 12.67
CA SER A 93 -8.67 -5.75 12.64
C SER A 93 -9.27 -5.65 11.24
N LEU A 94 -8.44 -5.65 10.19
CA LEU A 94 -8.94 -5.64 8.81
C LEU A 94 -9.64 -6.95 8.45
N LEU A 95 -9.42 -8.09 9.11
CA LEU A 95 -10.18 -9.32 8.81
C LEU A 95 -11.55 -9.39 9.47
N ASP A 96 -11.77 -8.57 10.50
CA ASP A 96 -12.98 -8.63 11.33
C ASP A 96 -14.15 -7.80 10.77
N ASP A 97 -13.89 -6.95 9.76
CA ASP A 97 -14.89 -6.16 8.99
C ASP A 97 -15.37 -6.86 7.71
#